data_AF-A0A9E5HAT6-F1
#
_entry.id   AF-A0A9E5HAT6-F1
#
_cell.length_a   1.000
_cell.length_b   1.000
_cell.length_c   1.000
_cell.angle_alpha   90.00
_cell.angle_beta   90.00
_cell.angle_gamma   90.00
#
_symmetry.space_group_name_H-M   'P 1'
#
loop_
_entity.id
_entity.type
_entity.pdbx_description
1 polymer ?
#
loop_
_entity_poly.entity_id
_entity_poly.type
_entity_poly.pdbx_seq_one_letter_code
_entity_poly.pdbx_strand_id
1 'polypeptide(L)' 'MTKMRSIVVTNSKGGSGKTTICTTLAGALVNQGDRFTLIDADV' A
#
# COMPACT_ATOMS: atom_id res chain seq x y z
N MET A 1 19.62 12.78 1.13
CA MET A 1 18.21 12.59 0.69
C MET A 1 17.83 11.14 0.96
N THR A 2 16.79 10.89 1.75
CA THR A 2 16.27 9.52 1.94
C THR A 2 15.58 9.05 0.66
N LYS A 3 15.90 7.83 0.21
CA LYS A 3 15.37 7.25 -1.02
C LYS A 3 13.89 6.87 -0.82
N MET A 4 13.03 7.27 -1.74
CA MET A 4 11.63 6.82 -1.76
C MET A 4 11.56 5.33 -2.07
N ARG A 5 10.76 4.57 -1.29
CA ARG A 5 10.46 3.16 -1.54
C ARG A 5 9.08 3.06 -2.19
N SER A 6 8.97 2.27 -3.25
CA SER A 6 7.71 2.00 -3.96
C SER A 6 7.40 0.51 -3.89
N ILE A 7 6.14 0.18 -3.57
CA ILE A 7 5.66 -1.20 -3.42
C ILE A 7 4.40 -1.33 -4.29
N VAL A 8 4.33 -2.40 -5.08
CA VAL A 8 3.15 -2.75 -5.89
C VAL A 8 2.58 -4.05 -5.34
N VAL A 9 1.29 -4.06 -5.04
CA VAL A 9 0.57 -5.24 -4.58
C VAL A 9 -0.37 -5.70 -5.69
N THR A 10 -0.12 -6.90 -6.22
CA THR A 10 -0.91 -7.47 -7.32
C THR A 10 -1.21 -8.95 -7.11
N ASN A 11 -2.34 -9.39 -7.64
CA ASN A 11 -2.81 -10.77 -7.63
C ASN A 11 -4.00 -10.89 -8.60
N SER A 12 -3.98 -11.89 -9.48
CA SER A 12 -5.04 -12.18 -10.47
C SER A 12 -6.34 -12.70 -9.84
N LYS A 13 -6.30 -13.20 -8.61
CA LYS A 13 -7.48 -13.66 -7.87
C LYS A 13 -8.27 -12.46 -7.33
N GLY A 14 -9.56 -12.39 -7.68
CA GLY A 14 -10.53 -11.50 -7.03
C GLY A 14 -10.70 -11.85 -5.55
N GLY A 15 -10.84 -10.86 -4.67
CA GLY A 15 -11.00 -11.08 -3.23
C GLY A 15 -9.75 -11.58 -2.49
N SER A 16 -8.56 -11.55 -3.11
CA SER A 16 -7.30 -11.98 -2.48
C SER A 16 -6.75 -11.02 -1.41
N GLY A 17 -7.50 -9.97 -1.05
CA GLY A 17 -7.11 -9.00 -0.02
C GLY A 17 -6.13 -7.90 -0.46
N LYS A 18 -5.93 -7.64 -1.77
CA LYS A 18 -5.01 -6.59 -2.28
C LYS A 18 -5.28 -5.21 -1.68
N THR A 19 -6.51 -4.74 -1.79
CA THR A 19 -6.93 -3.43 -1.26
C THR A 19 -6.79 -3.40 0.26
N THR A 20 -7.21 -4.48 0.94
CA THR A 20 -7.12 -4.61 2.40
C THR A 20 -5.70 -4.53 2.91
N ILE A 21 -4.74 -5.21 2.27
CA ILE A 21 -3.34 -5.15 2.70
C ILE A 21 -2.73 -3.78 2.41
N CYS A 22 -3.09 -3.13 1.28
CA CYS A 22 -2.61 -1.80 0.95
C CYS A 22 -3.08 -0.75 1.98
N THR A 23 -4.36 -0.75 2.35
CA THR A 23 -4.91 0.20 3.33
C THR A 23 -4.40 -0.08 4.75
N THR A 24 -4.24 -1.34 5.13
CA THR A 24 -3.69 -1.73 6.43
C THR A 24 -2.21 -1.33 6.55
N LEU A 25 -1.41 -1.56 5.52
CA LEU A 25 -0.01 -1.16 5.48
C LEU A 25 0.12 0.37 5.56
N ALA A 26 -0.70 1.11 4.81
CA ALA A 26 -0.78 2.56 4.87
C ALA A 26 -1.07 3.07 6.30
N GLY A 27 -2.06 2.49 6.97
CA GLY A 27 -2.38 2.82 8.37
C GLY A 27 -1.21 2.53 9.32
N ALA A 28 -0.54 1.39 9.16
CA ALA A 28 0.62 1.03 9.97
C ALA A 28 1.81 1.99 9.78
N LEU A 29 2.04 2.48 8.55
CA LEU A 29 3.09 3.45 8.24
C LEU A 29 2.79 4.83 8.86
N VAL A 30 1.55 5.31 8.76
CA VAL A 30 1.15 6.58 9.42
C VAL A 30 1.30 6.49 10.94
N ASN A 31 0.94 5.35 11.55
CA ASN A 31 1.12 5.15 12.98
C ASN A 31 2.60 5.14 13.43
N GLN A 32 3.53 4.87 12.51
CA GLN A 32 4.97 4.94 12.74
C GLN A 32 5.55 6.34 12.47
N GLY A 33 4.74 7.30 12.03
CA GLY A 33 5.17 8.64 11.63
C GLY A 33 5.77 8.73 10.23
N ASP A 34 5.65 7.65 9.42
CA ASP A 34 6.13 7.64 8.05
C ASP A 34 5.16 8.42 7.13
N ARG A 35 5.74 9.16 6.19
CA ARG A 35 5.00 9.74 5.07
C ARG A 35 4.84 8.69 3.98
N PHE A 36 3.63 8.48 3.51
CA PHE A 36 3.35 7.54 2.42
C PHE A 36 2.41 8.16 1.38
N THR A 37 2.30 7.50 0.23
CA THR A 37 1.28 7.74 -0.78
C THR A 37 0.65 6.40 -1.13
N LEU A 38 -0.68 6.33 -1.10
CA LEU A 38 -1.44 5.16 -1.52
C LEU A 38 -2.06 5.48 -2.89
N ILE A 39 -1.81 4.61 -3.87
CA ILE A 39 -2.35 4.72 -5.22
C ILE A 39 -3.31 3.54 -5.41
N ASP A 40 -4.56 3.83 -5.73
CA ASP A 40 -5.51 2.83 -6.21
C ASP A 40 -5.32 2.65 -7.72
N ALA A 41 -5.10 1.41 -8.13
CA ALA A 41 -4.82 1.04 -9.52
C ALA A 41 -5.69 -0.15 -9.98
N ASP A 42 -6.78 -0.45 -9.26
CA ASP A 42 -7.86 -1.30 -9.76
C ASP A 42 -8.69 -0.50 -10.77
N VAL A 43 -9.18 -1.16 -11.85
CA VAL A 43 -9.99 -0.54 -12.91
C VAL A 43 -11.48 -0.71 -12.68
#